data_AF-C0C6R1-F1
#
_entry.id   AF-C0C6R1-F1
#
_cell.length_a   1.000
_cell.length_b   1.000
_cell.length_c   1.000
_cell.angle_alpha   90.00
_cell.angle_beta   90.00
_cell.angle_gamma   90.00
#
_symmetry.space_group_name_H-M   'P 1'
#
loop_
_entity.id
_entity.type
_entity.pdbx_description
1 polymer ?
#
loop_
_entity_poly.entity_id
_entity_poly.type
_entity_poly.pdbx_seq_one_letter_code
_entity_poly.pdbx_strand_id
1 'polypeptide(L)'
;DVEAIALGIGQVADVFERAGAGIILAAPPVLADLEKSPFYNEFGTGAEEKSRKLAACYESLALRRGWRYLNAEKVTSAGEYDKIHLDKEGHRRLAEAVYQMIARKEERDE
;
A
#
# COMPACT_ATOMS: atom_id res chain seq x y z
N ASP A 1 4.93 14.23 7.79
CA ASP A 1 5.85 13.08 7.96
C ASP A 1 5.09 11.81 7.53
N VAL A 2 5.54 10.60 7.88
CA VAL A 2 4.84 9.36 7.53
C VAL A 2 3.69 9.04 8.47
N GLU A 3 3.74 9.56 9.69
CA GLU A 3 2.70 9.48 10.71
C GLU A 3 1.44 10.22 10.25
N ALA A 4 1.59 11.39 9.63
CA ALA A 4 0.49 12.14 9.02
C ALA A 4 -0.16 11.37 7.86
N ILE A 5 0.63 10.64 7.06
CA ILE A 5 0.12 9.79 5.97
C ILE A 5 -0.71 8.64 6.55
N ALA A 6 -0.19 7.97 7.60
CA ALA A 6 -0.91 6.90 8.29
C ALA A 6 -2.18 7.40 9.00
N LEU A 7 -2.16 8.62 9.55
CA LEU A 7 -3.37 9.24 10.08
C LEU A 7 -4.41 9.47 8.98
N GLY A 8 -4.00 10.01 7.83
CA GLY A 8 -4.88 10.26 6.69
C GLY A 8 -5.54 8.98 6.15
N ILE A 9 -4.77 7.91 5.95
CA ILE A 9 -5.35 6.63 5.50
C ILE A 9 -6.29 6.02 6.56
N GLY A 10 -5.99 6.23 7.85
CA GLY A 10 -6.87 5.83 8.95
C GLY A 10 -8.22 6.55 8.90
N GLN A 11 -8.23 7.85 8.62
CA GLN A 11 -9.46 8.63 8.47
C GLN A 11 -10.32 8.15 7.28
N VAL A 12 -9.68 7.73 6.18
CA VAL A 12 -10.37 7.11 5.06
C VAL A 12 -10.98 5.77 5.48
N ALA A 13 -10.21 4.92 6.17
CA ALA A 13 -10.69 3.63 6.64
C ALA A 13 -11.86 3.75 7.64
N ASP A 14 -11.88 4.77 8.50
CA ASP A 14 -12.98 5.04 9.43
C ASP A 14 -14.33 5.19 8.69
N VAL A 15 -14.34 5.78 7.49
CA VAL A 15 -15.57 5.94 6.68
C VAL A 15 -16.11 4.57 6.27
N PHE A 16 -15.24 3.65 5.88
CA PHE A 16 -15.63 2.31 5.44
C PHE A 16 -15.99 1.39 6.61
N GLU A 17 -15.28 1.48 7.74
CA GLU A 17 -15.62 0.72 8.95
C GLU A 17 -16.98 1.11 9.50
N ARG A 18 -17.34 2.41 9.49
CA ARG A 18 -18.68 2.87 9.88
C ARG A 18 -19.78 2.31 8.99
N ALA A 19 -19.46 1.97 7.75
CA ALA A 19 -20.36 1.30 6.81
C ALA A 19 -20.35 -0.24 6.96
N GLY A 20 -19.58 -0.80 7.93
CA GLY A 20 -19.49 -2.23 8.19
C GLY A 20 -18.50 -2.99 7.31
N ALA A 21 -17.64 -2.30 6.55
CA ALA A 21 -16.68 -2.95 5.67
C ALA A 21 -15.48 -3.54 6.43
N GLY A 22 -15.02 -4.71 6.00
CA GLY A 22 -13.72 -5.23 6.43
C GLY A 22 -12.58 -4.53 5.68
N ILE A 23 -11.50 -4.19 6.39
CA ILE A 23 -10.39 -3.43 5.81
C ILE A 23 -9.18 -4.35 5.53
N ILE A 24 -8.64 -4.21 4.31
CA ILE A 24 -7.30 -4.66 3.94
C ILE A 24 -6.48 -3.39 3.68
N LEU A 25 -5.55 -3.06 4.58
CA LEU A 25 -4.65 -1.93 4.40
C LEU A 25 -3.40 -2.39 3.63
N ALA A 26 -3.24 -1.90 2.41
CA ALA A 26 -2.08 -2.18 1.58
C ALA A 26 -1.08 -1.02 1.62
N ALA A 27 0.15 -1.26 2.06
CA ALA A 27 1.24 -0.33 1.86
C ALA A 27 1.73 -0.43 0.40
N PRO A 28 1.95 0.71 -0.29
CA PRO A 28 2.46 0.69 -1.66
C PRO A 28 3.91 0.19 -1.70
N PRO A 29 4.40 -0.25 -2.88
CA PRO A 29 5.83 -0.44 -3.08
C PRO A 29 6.60 0.87 -2.84
N VAL A 30 7.85 0.72 -2.45
CA VAL A 30 8.82 1.77 -2.23
C VAL A 30 9.14 2.46 -3.55
N LEU A 31 9.18 3.79 -3.51
CA LEU A 31 9.73 4.59 -4.60
C LEU A 31 11.25 4.49 -4.57
N ALA A 32 11.84 4.23 -5.73
CA ALA A 32 13.28 4.13 -5.92
C ALA A 32 13.67 4.64 -7.31
N ASP A 33 14.88 5.16 -7.44
CA ASP A 33 15.41 5.74 -8.68
C ASP A 33 14.53 6.89 -9.24
N LEU A 34 13.88 7.69 -8.38
CA LEU A 34 12.99 8.76 -8.85
C LEU A 34 13.73 9.78 -9.73
N GLU A 35 15.04 9.95 -9.57
CA GLU A 35 15.86 10.82 -10.42
C GLU A 35 15.87 10.39 -11.90
N LYS A 36 15.53 9.12 -12.18
CA LYS A 36 15.37 8.58 -13.54
C LYS A 36 13.94 8.73 -14.06
N SER A 37 13.00 9.20 -13.21
CA SER A 37 11.61 9.41 -13.57
C SER A 37 11.43 10.73 -14.34
N PRO A 38 10.61 10.77 -15.40
CA PRO A 38 10.20 12.03 -16.01
C PRO A 38 9.35 12.89 -15.07
N PHE A 39 8.87 12.33 -13.95
CA PHE A 39 8.05 13.01 -12.95
C PHE A 39 8.82 13.37 -11.67
N TYR A 40 10.15 13.30 -11.67
CA TYR A 40 10.97 13.58 -10.47
C TYR A 40 10.57 14.87 -9.75
N ASN A 41 10.33 15.96 -10.51
CA ASN A 41 10.00 17.28 -9.97
C ASN A 41 8.62 17.36 -9.31
N GLU A 42 7.72 16.40 -9.58
CA GLU A 42 6.40 16.32 -8.93
C GLU A 42 6.50 15.72 -7.51
N PHE A 43 7.64 15.10 -7.18
CA PHE A 43 7.89 14.51 -5.88
C PHE A 43 8.72 15.45 -5.02
N GLY A 44 8.20 15.74 -3.83
CA GLY A 44 8.93 16.54 -2.85
C GLY A 44 10.20 15.85 -2.36
N THR A 45 11.12 16.63 -1.81
CA THR A 45 12.32 16.11 -1.17
C THR A 45 11.98 15.05 -0.11
N GLY A 46 12.74 13.95 -0.13
CA GLY A 46 12.56 12.81 0.79
C GLY A 46 11.37 11.89 0.45
N ALA A 47 10.79 11.96 -0.75
CA ALA A 47 9.72 11.05 -1.16
C ALA A 47 10.09 9.56 -1.00
N GLU A 48 11.27 9.15 -1.50
CA GLU A 48 11.76 7.77 -1.36
C GLU A 48 12.01 7.37 0.10
N GLU A 49 12.51 8.29 0.92
CA GLU A 49 12.73 8.04 2.35
C GLU A 49 11.40 7.81 3.07
N LYS A 50 10.37 8.61 2.75
CA LYS A 50 9.03 8.44 3.28
C LYS A 50 8.43 7.12 2.81
N SER A 51 8.52 6.77 1.53
CA SER A 51 7.95 5.51 1.01
C SER A 51 8.54 4.28 1.69
N ARG A 52 9.85 4.28 2.00
CA ARG A 52 10.52 3.19 2.74
C ARG A 52 9.93 2.94 4.14
N LYS A 53 9.37 3.97 4.77
CA LYS A 53 8.80 3.89 6.14
C LYS A 53 7.31 3.55 6.14
N LEU A 54 6.61 3.67 5.01
CA LEU A 54 5.15 3.47 4.94
C LEU A 54 4.74 2.06 5.34
N ALA A 55 5.48 1.03 4.91
CA ALA A 55 5.16 -0.36 5.24
C ALA A 55 5.09 -0.60 6.75
N ALA A 56 6.13 -0.23 7.50
CA ALA A 56 6.15 -0.39 8.95
C ALA A 56 5.07 0.46 9.65
N CYS A 57 4.83 1.67 9.14
CA CYS A 57 3.81 2.57 9.69
C CYS A 57 2.39 1.99 9.51
N TYR A 58 2.08 1.48 8.32
CA TYR A 58 0.77 0.91 7.98
C TYR A 58 0.56 -0.44 8.66
N GLU A 59 1.59 -1.27 8.79
CA GLU A 59 1.53 -2.53 9.55
C GLU A 59 1.17 -2.27 11.02
N SER A 60 1.83 -1.29 11.64
CA SER A 60 1.55 -0.88 13.02
C SER A 60 0.11 -0.34 13.17
N LEU A 61 -0.38 0.44 12.19
CA LEU A 61 -1.76 0.94 12.18
C LEU A 61 -2.77 -0.21 12.05
N ALA A 62 -2.58 -1.10 11.08
CA ALA A 62 -3.46 -2.24 10.85
C ALA A 62 -3.52 -3.15 12.09
N LEU A 63 -2.37 -3.41 12.73
CA LEU A 63 -2.31 -4.20 13.96
C LEU A 63 -3.13 -3.56 15.09
N ARG A 64 -3.01 -2.25 15.32
CA ARG A 64 -3.79 -1.55 16.36
C ARG A 64 -5.29 -1.55 16.09
N ARG A 65 -5.70 -1.65 14.82
CA ARG A 65 -7.10 -1.62 14.39
C ARG A 65 -7.70 -3.01 14.16
N GLY A 66 -6.91 -4.07 14.22
CA GLY A 66 -7.34 -5.42 13.87
C GLY A 66 -7.63 -5.59 12.37
N TRP A 67 -7.06 -4.76 11.51
CA TRP A 67 -7.20 -4.87 10.07
C TRP A 67 -6.26 -5.91 9.48
N ARG A 68 -6.59 -6.39 8.29
CA ARG A 68 -5.65 -7.17 7.49
C ARG A 68 -4.66 -6.23 6.81
N TYR A 69 -3.42 -6.68 6.68
CA TYR A 69 -2.33 -5.88 6.15
C TYR A 69 -1.65 -6.57 4.97
N LEU A 70 -1.30 -5.79 3.95
CA LEU A 70 -0.51 -6.23 2.80
C LEU A 70 0.67 -5.26 2.59
N ASN A 71 1.89 -5.81 2.58
CA ASN A 71 3.05 -5.07 2.08
C ASN A 71 3.23 -5.35 0.58
N ALA A 72 2.82 -4.42 -0.29
CA ALA A 72 2.87 -4.63 -1.73
C ALA A 72 4.30 -4.79 -2.28
N GLU A 73 5.31 -4.22 -1.62
CA GLU A 73 6.74 -4.38 -1.96
C GLU A 73 7.15 -5.86 -2.08
N LYS A 74 6.52 -6.75 -1.31
CA LYS A 74 6.84 -8.19 -1.30
C LYS A 74 6.32 -8.94 -2.51
N VAL A 75 5.41 -8.34 -3.27
CA VAL A 75 4.75 -8.98 -4.43
C VAL A 75 4.92 -8.19 -5.71
N THR A 76 5.24 -6.90 -5.63
CA THR A 76 5.49 -6.06 -6.80
C THR A 76 6.38 -4.86 -6.48
N SER A 77 6.96 -4.29 -7.53
CA SER A 77 7.68 -3.02 -7.54
C SER A 77 7.09 -2.10 -8.60
N ALA A 78 7.49 -0.82 -8.58
CA ALA A 78 7.27 0.06 -9.72
C ALA A 78 7.94 -0.50 -10.98
N GLY A 79 7.35 -0.22 -12.13
CA GLY A 79 7.87 -0.56 -13.44
C GLY A 79 8.97 0.41 -13.88
N GLU A 80 9.72 0.00 -14.91
CA GLU A 80 10.90 0.74 -15.36
C GLU A 80 10.58 2.03 -16.14
N TYR A 81 9.34 2.20 -16.61
CA TYR A 81 8.98 3.31 -17.48
C TYR A 81 9.08 4.69 -16.79
N ASP A 82 8.55 4.79 -15.56
CA ASP A 82 8.54 6.05 -14.81
C ASP A 82 8.92 5.90 -13.34
N LYS A 83 9.30 4.70 -12.89
CA LYS A 83 9.72 4.40 -11.51
C LYS A 83 8.65 4.66 -10.44
N ILE A 84 7.39 4.87 -10.84
CA ILE A 84 6.27 5.19 -9.93
C ILE A 84 5.14 4.17 -10.10
N HIS A 85 4.68 3.97 -11.34
CA HIS A 85 3.54 3.11 -11.62
C HIS A 85 3.94 1.65 -11.79
N LEU A 86 3.02 0.73 -11.54
CA LEU A 86 3.22 -0.68 -11.82
C LEU A 86 3.13 -0.96 -13.31
N ASP A 87 3.88 -1.95 -13.78
CA ASP A 87 3.65 -2.51 -15.11
C ASP A 87 2.50 -3.53 -15.11
N LYS A 88 2.18 -4.08 -16.29
CA LYS A 88 1.13 -5.09 -16.48
C LYS A 88 1.29 -6.29 -15.54
N GLU A 89 2.52 -6.76 -15.35
CA GLU A 89 2.81 -7.94 -14.57
C GLU A 89 2.79 -7.63 -13.07
N GLY A 90 3.22 -6.44 -12.67
CA GLY A 90 3.11 -5.94 -11.30
C GLY A 90 1.66 -5.78 -10.86
N HIS A 91 0.79 -5.23 -11.72
CA HIS A 91 -0.65 -5.22 -11.48
C HIS A 91 -1.22 -6.63 -11.31
N ARG A 92 -0.81 -7.59 -12.15
CA ARG A 92 -1.25 -8.99 -12.05
C ARG A 92 -0.87 -9.61 -10.71
N ARG A 93 0.38 -9.45 -10.26
CA ARG A 93 0.86 -10.01 -8.98
C ARG A 93 0.17 -9.37 -7.77
N LEU A 94 -0.07 -8.05 -7.80
CA LEU A 94 -0.79 -7.37 -6.74
C LEU A 94 -2.25 -7.85 -6.65
N ALA A 95 -2.92 -8.00 -7.79
CA ALA A 95 -4.29 -8.50 -7.84
C ALA A 95 -4.40 -9.92 -7.26
N GLU A 96 -3.48 -10.82 -7.61
CA GLU A 96 -3.43 -12.17 -7.06
C GLU A 96 -3.24 -12.15 -5.54
N ALA A 97 -2.31 -11.33 -5.02
CA ALA A 97 -2.08 -11.23 -3.59
C ALA A 97 -3.32 -10.74 -2.81
N VAL A 98 -4.04 -9.75 -3.36
CA VAL A 98 -5.29 -9.26 -2.76
C VAL A 98 -6.40 -10.31 -2.84
N TYR A 99 -6.54 -11.01 -3.97
CA TYR A 99 -7.52 -12.08 -4.14
C TYR A 99 -7.34 -13.17 -3.07
N GLN A 100 -6.11 -13.65 -2.87
CA GLN A 100 -5.81 -14.66 -1.86
C GLN A 100 -6.16 -14.21 -0.44
N MET A 101 -6.05 -12.91 -0.13
CA MET A 101 -6.50 -12.38 1.16
C MET A 101 -8.02 -12.40 1.28
N ILE A 102 -8.75 -12.07 0.22
CA ILE A 102 -10.22 -12.05 0.24
C ILE A 102 -10.77 -13.47 0.32
N ALA A 103 -10.35 -14.38 -0.56
CA ALA A 103 -10.85 -15.75 -0.64
C ALA A 103 -10.64 -16.54 0.66
N ARG A 104 -9.48 -16.39 1.33
CA ARG A 104 -9.21 -17.01 2.65
C ARG A 104 -10.15 -16.55 3.78
N LYS A 105 -10.88 -15.45 3.60
CA LYS A 105 -11.92 -15.05 4.55
C LYS A 105 -13.23 -15.77 4.27
N GLU A 106 -13.60 -15.93 3.01
CA GLU A 106 -14.84 -16.62 2.63
C GLU A 106 -14.84 -18.06 3.17
N GLU A 107 -13.71 -18.77 3.05
CA GLU A 107 -13.54 -20.13 3.61
C GLU A 107 -13.62 -20.23 5.16
N ARG A 108 -13.46 -19.11 5.89
CA ARG A 108 -13.51 -19.08 7.37
C ARG A 108 -14.87 -18.65 7.91
N ASP A 109 -15.69 -18.02 7.07
CA ASP A 109 -17.01 -17.51 7.42
C ASP A 109 -18.13 -18.49 6.97
N GLU A 110 -17.79 -19.54 6.21
CA GLU A 110 -18.61 -20.74 5.91
C GLU A 110 -18.46 -21.86 6.96
#